data_AF-A0A7C5U0A9-F1
#
_entry.id   AF-A0A7C5U0A9-F1
#
_cell.length_a   1.000
_cell.length_b   1.000
_cell.length_c   1.000
_cell.angle_alpha   90.00
_cell.angle_beta   90.00
_cell.angle_gamma   90.00
#
_symmetry.space_group_name_H-M   'P 1'
#
loop_
_entity.id
_entity.type
_entity.pdbx_description
1 polymer ?
#
loop_
_entity_poly.entity_id
_entity_poly.type
_entity_poly.pdbx_seq_one_letter_code
_entity_poly.pdbx_strand_id
1 'polypeptide(L)'
;MPGKSRSIGRSRSFKLISIFFLIVIFLGVLSVFLLFVPERVEVKAVFETVSLYNAGDSYRICLVYLVSNPKPYKVQVYVTLDLRDANVGVSISYSDVRGIVDNATKSYIPYTVSGNYIIKFSVELSANEVRAFFILL
;
A
#
# COMPACT_ATOMS: atom_id res chain seq x y z
N MET A 1 -72.26 -0.80 -32.37
CA MET A 1 -71.65 -0.64 -31.03
C MET A 1 -70.16 -0.92 -31.13
N PRO A 2 -69.26 0.06 -30.99
CA PRO A 2 -67.82 -0.20 -30.98
C PRO A 2 -67.35 -0.47 -29.54
N GLY A 3 -66.69 -1.61 -29.34
CA GLY A 3 -66.06 -2.01 -28.09
C GLY A 3 -64.82 -1.17 -27.80
N LYS A 4 -64.81 -0.48 -26.65
CA LYS A 4 -63.64 0.23 -26.11
C LYS A 4 -62.59 -0.78 -25.65
N SER A 5 -61.51 -0.93 -26.40
CA SER A 5 -60.29 -1.59 -25.93
C SER A 5 -59.56 -0.68 -24.94
N ARG A 6 -59.55 -1.06 -23.66
CA ARG A 6 -58.74 -0.41 -22.62
C ARG A 6 -57.33 -1.00 -22.65
N SER A 7 -56.44 -0.36 -23.39
CA SER A 7 -54.99 -0.61 -23.37
C SER A 7 -54.28 0.54 -22.65
N ILE A 8 -54.41 0.62 -21.32
CA ILE A 8 -53.66 1.61 -20.52
C ILE A 8 -53.27 0.94 -19.20
N GLY A 9 -51.99 0.60 -19.04
CA GLY A 9 -51.49 0.07 -17.76
C GLY A 9 -50.08 -0.51 -17.78
N ARG A 10 -49.55 -0.91 -18.94
CA ARG A 10 -48.25 -1.63 -19.01
C ARG A 10 -46.99 -0.75 -18.97
N SER A 11 -47.06 0.58 -19.15
CA SER A 11 -45.82 1.38 -19.31
C SER A 11 -45.14 1.84 -18.02
N ARG A 12 -45.88 1.96 -16.90
CA ARG A 12 -45.31 2.39 -15.61
C ARG A 12 -44.60 1.26 -14.86
N SER A 13 -45.15 0.04 -14.88
CA SER A 13 -44.52 -1.11 -14.20
C SER A 13 -43.21 -1.53 -14.86
N PHE A 14 -43.12 -1.50 -16.19
CA PHE A 14 -41.88 -1.82 -16.92
C PHE A 14 -40.75 -0.82 -16.64
N LYS A 15 -41.06 0.48 -16.51
CA LYS A 15 -40.07 1.50 -16.11
C LYS A 15 -39.53 1.26 -14.70
N LEU A 16 -40.40 0.90 -13.76
CA LEU A 16 -40.01 0.57 -12.39
C LEU A 16 -39.12 -0.68 -12.32
N ILE A 17 -39.43 -1.72 -13.09
CA ILE A 17 -38.61 -2.94 -13.17
C ILE A 17 -37.24 -2.65 -13.79
N SER A 18 -37.21 -1.83 -14.85
CA SER A 18 -35.96 -1.42 -15.50
C SER A 18 -35.04 -0.63 -14.57
N ILE A 19 -35.58 0.31 -13.79
CA ILE A 19 -34.83 1.08 -12.80
C ILE A 19 -34.30 0.16 -11.69
N PHE A 20 -35.12 -0.77 -11.22
CA PHE A 20 -34.71 -1.73 -10.19
C PHE A 20 -33.53 -2.59 -10.67
N PHE A 21 -33.60 -3.13 -11.89
CA PHE A 21 -32.48 -3.86 -12.49
C PHE A 21 -31.21 -3.01 -12.62
N LEU A 22 -31.35 -1.73 -13.01
CA LEU A 22 -30.22 -0.83 -13.14
C LEU A 22 -29.52 -0.58 -11.79
N ILE A 23 -30.31 -0.40 -10.72
CA ILE A 23 -29.80 -0.23 -9.35
C ILE A 23 -29.08 -1.49 -8.88
N VAL A 24 -29.65 -2.68 -9.14
CA VAL A 24 -29.04 -3.96 -8.77
C VAL A 24 -27.70 -4.16 -9.49
N ILE A 25 -27.63 -3.85 -10.78
CA ILE A 25 -26.38 -3.92 -11.56
C ILE A 25 -25.36 -2.91 -11.01
N PHE A 26 -25.78 -1.67 -10.73
CA PHE A 26 -24.89 -0.64 -10.20
C PHE A 26 -24.32 -1.03 -8.83
N LEU A 27 -25.15 -1.55 -7.92
CA LEU A 27 -24.72 -2.04 -6.62
C LEU A 27 -23.83 -3.28 -6.73
N GLY A 28 -24.12 -4.19 -7.66
CA GLY A 28 -23.31 -5.37 -7.94
C GLY A 28 -21.94 -5.04 -8.52
N VAL A 29 -21.84 -4.00 -9.36
CA VAL A 29 -20.55 -3.51 -9.85
C VAL A 29 -19.79 -2.80 -8.74
N LEU A 30 -20.46 -1.95 -7.95
CA LEU A 30 -19.86 -1.24 -6.82
C LEU A 30 -19.29 -2.20 -5.77
N SER A 31 -19.96 -3.32 -5.49
CA SER A 31 -19.48 -4.31 -4.52
C SER A 31 -18.21 -5.04 -4.97
N VAL A 32 -18.03 -5.27 -6.29
CA VAL A 32 -16.79 -5.82 -6.84
C VAL A 32 -15.62 -4.84 -6.67
N PHE A 33 -15.85 -3.53 -6.86
CA PHE A 33 -14.83 -2.52 -6.63
C PHE A 33 -14.44 -2.36 -5.15
N LEU A 34 -15.38 -2.57 -4.22
CA LEU A 34 -15.12 -2.48 -2.77
C LEU A 34 -14.29 -3.66 -2.22
N LEU A 35 -14.18 -4.78 -2.94
CA LEU A 35 -13.44 -5.97 -2.51
C LEU A 35 -11.97 -5.99 -2.91
N PHE A 36 -11.47 -4.96 -3.61
CA PHE A 36 -10.03 -4.84 -3.92
C PHE A 36 -9.25 -4.42 -2.66
N VAL A 37 -9.12 -5.34 -1.70
CA VAL A 37 -8.11 -5.22 -0.65
C VAL A 37 -6.76 -5.50 -1.31
N PRO A 38 -5.79 -4.57 -1.25
CA PRO A 38 -4.47 -4.84 -1.81
C PRO A 38 -3.90 -6.10 -1.17
N GLU A 39 -3.51 -7.05 -2.02
CA GLU A 39 -2.91 -8.30 -1.58
C GLU A 39 -1.71 -8.00 -0.67
N ARG A 40 -1.54 -8.80 0.38
CA ARG A 40 -0.47 -8.63 1.35
C ARG A 40 0.71 -9.49 0.93
N VAL A 41 1.86 -8.87 0.74
CA VAL A 41 3.09 -9.57 0.33
C VAL A 41 4.20 -9.27 1.32
N GLU A 42 4.84 -10.30 1.86
CA GLU A 42 6.03 -10.14 2.69
C GLU A 42 7.28 -10.07 1.80
N VAL A 43 8.14 -9.08 2.04
CA VAL A 43 9.40 -8.93 1.31
C VAL A 43 10.53 -8.58 2.27
N LYS A 44 11.74 -9.01 1.93
CA LYS A 44 12.95 -8.61 2.62
C LYS A 44 13.51 -7.33 1.99
N ALA A 45 13.82 -6.34 2.83
CA ALA A 45 14.53 -5.14 2.38
C ALA A 45 16.00 -5.48 2.11
N VAL A 46 16.57 -4.92 1.05
CA VAL A 46 17.96 -5.15 0.66
C VAL A 46 18.78 -3.91 1.00
N PHE A 47 19.86 -4.09 1.76
CA PHE A 47 20.80 -3.00 2.05
C PHE A 47 21.49 -2.55 0.76
N GLU A 48 21.51 -1.25 0.51
CA GLU A 48 22.14 -0.65 -0.66
C GLU A 48 23.42 0.10 -0.29
N THR A 49 23.32 1.10 0.59
CA THR A 49 24.45 1.97 0.92
C THR A 49 24.25 2.71 2.24
N VAL A 50 25.30 3.40 2.70
CA VAL A 50 25.23 4.42 3.74
C VAL A 50 25.17 5.79 3.06
N SER A 51 24.32 6.67 3.56
CA SER A 51 24.18 8.03 3.04
C SER A 51 24.02 9.05 4.17
N LEU A 52 23.98 10.32 3.78
CA LEU A 52 23.60 11.42 4.66
C LEU A 52 22.17 11.84 4.34
N TYR A 53 21.31 11.82 5.36
CA TYR A 53 19.96 12.34 5.29
C TYR A 53 19.93 13.78 5.80
N ASN A 54 19.42 14.70 4.98
CA ASN A 54 19.18 16.07 5.40
C ASN A 54 17.90 16.15 6.25
N ALA A 55 18.07 16.40 7.55
CA ALA A 55 17.00 16.59 8.52
C ALA A 55 16.81 18.09 8.84
N GLY A 56 16.61 18.92 7.82
CA GLY A 56 16.45 20.36 7.93
C GLY A 56 17.80 21.07 8.07
N ASP A 57 18.19 21.38 9.30
CA ASP A 57 19.42 22.14 9.60
C ASP A 57 20.62 21.25 9.92
N SER A 58 20.45 19.92 9.84
CA SER A 58 21.50 18.96 10.18
C SER A 58 21.51 17.77 9.24
N TYR A 59 22.67 17.14 9.10
CA TYR A 59 22.83 15.86 8.43
C TYR A 59 22.87 14.74 9.45
N ARG A 60 22.18 13.65 9.15
CA ARG A 60 22.25 12.39 9.91
C ARG A 60 22.77 11.29 9.02
N ILE A 61 23.55 10.39 9.60
CA ILE A 61 23.92 9.16 8.92
C ILE A 61 22.66 8.31 8.78
N CYS A 62 22.44 7.75 7.60
CA CYS A 62 21.36 6.82 7.37
C CYS A 62 21.84 5.59 6.59
N LEU A 63 21.18 4.47 6.84
CA LEU A 63 21.28 3.28 6.00
C LEU A 63 20.18 3.33 4.95
N VAL A 64 20.53 3.09 3.70
CA VAL A 64 19.59 3.05 2.58
C VAL A 64 19.23 1.60 2.30
N TYR A 65 17.94 1.29 2.36
CA TYR A 65 17.40 -0.02 2.03
C TYR A 65 16.41 0.08 0.88
N LEU A 66 16.51 -0.86 -0.06
CA LEU A 66 15.59 -1.00 -1.18
C LEU A 66 14.53 -2.05 -0.88
N VAL A 67 13.29 -1.72 -1.22
CA VAL A 67 12.14 -2.62 -1.11
C VAL A 67 11.49 -2.69 -2.48
N SER A 68 11.30 -3.90 -3.00
CA SER A 68 10.67 -4.13 -4.30
C SER A 68 9.30 -4.77 -4.14
N ASN A 69 8.33 -4.28 -4.90
CA ASN A 69 7.09 -4.99 -5.16
C ASN A 69 7.32 -6.03 -6.27
N PRO A 70 7.23 -7.35 -5.97
CA PRO A 70 7.41 -8.39 -6.99
C PRO A 70 6.16 -8.59 -7.88
N LYS A 71 5.07 -7.87 -7.62
CA LYS A 71 3.79 -8.05 -8.31
C LYS A 71 3.59 -7.00 -9.41
N PRO A 72 2.93 -7.36 -10.52
CA PRO A 72 2.58 -6.43 -11.59
C PRO A 72 1.36 -5.55 -11.26
N TYR A 73 0.99 -5.42 -9.99
CA TYR A 73 -0.13 -4.61 -9.49
C TYR A 73 0.21 -4.03 -8.12
N LYS A 74 -0.59 -3.05 -7.68
CA LYS A 74 -0.42 -2.36 -6.39
C LYS A 74 -0.72 -3.32 -5.23
N VAL A 75 0.16 -3.37 -4.23
CA VAL A 75 0.02 -4.27 -3.07
C VAL A 75 0.45 -3.58 -1.77
N GLN A 76 -0.05 -4.12 -0.66
CA GLN A 76 0.44 -3.77 0.67
C GLN A 76 1.63 -4.68 0.98
N VAL A 77 2.82 -4.09 1.05
CA VAL A 77 4.06 -4.80 1.31
C VAL A 77 4.36 -4.77 2.80
N TYR A 78 4.62 -5.95 3.37
CA TYR A 78 5.13 -6.13 4.72
C TYR A 78 6.64 -6.33 4.64
N VAL A 79 7.37 -5.30 4.99
CA VAL A 79 8.82 -5.24 4.87
C VAL A 79 9.45 -5.83 6.12
N THR A 80 10.39 -6.74 5.92
CA THR A 80 11.32 -7.19 6.96
C THR A 80 12.73 -6.73 6.62
N LEU A 81 13.37 -6.01 7.53
CA LEU A 81 14.72 -5.48 7.41
C LEU A 81 15.57 -6.06 8.55
N ASP A 82 16.77 -6.54 8.23
CA ASP A 82 17.74 -6.99 9.23
C ASP A 82 18.94 -6.04 9.24
N LEU A 83 19.14 -5.33 10.34
CA LEU A 83 20.23 -4.35 10.50
C LEU A 83 21.62 -4.99 10.37
N ARG A 84 21.73 -6.31 10.57
CA ARG A 84 23.01 -7.03 10.40
C ARG A 84 23.41 -7.19 8.94
N ASP A 85 22.47 -7.03 8.01
CA ASP A 85 22.76 -7.03 6.58
C ASP A 85 23.48 -5.73 6.14
N ALA A 86 23.50 -4.70 7.00
CA ALA A 86 24.27 -3.50 6.77
C ALA A 86 25.78 -3.80 6.87
N ASN A 87 26.46 -3.88 5.73
CA ASN A 87 27.90 -4.11 5.69
C ASN A 87 28.69 -2.82 5.95
N VAL A 88 28.63 -2.32 7.19
CA VAL A 88 29.19 -1.02 7.59
C VAL A 88 30.36 -1.13 8.56
N GLY A 89 30.85 -2.35 8.83
CA GLY A 89 31.99 -2.62 9.72
C GLY A 89 31.70 -2.43 11.22
N VAL A 90 30.52 -1.93 11.58
CA VAL A 90 30.05 -1.79 12.96
C VAL A 90 28.70 -2.49 13.13
N SER A 91 28.46 -3.06 14.32
CA SER A 91 27.16 -3.65 14.63
C SER A 91 26.16 -2.54 14.93
N ILE A 92 25.10 -2.47 14.13
CA ILE A 92 23.98 -1.55 14.34
C ILE A 92 22.83 -2.35 14.95
N SER A 93 22.25 -1.82 16.01
CA SER A 93 21.10 -2.39 16.71
C SER A 93 19.91 -1.44 16.65
N TYR A 94 18.73 -1.93 17.03
CA TYR A 94 17.51 -1.10 17.00
C TYR A 94 17.61 0.13 17.91
N SER A 95 18.40 0.10 18.99
CA SER A 95 18.58 1.24 19.89
C SER A 95 19.30 2.42 19.23
N ASP A 96 20.04 2.14 18.15
CA ASP A 96 20.71 3.16 17.34
C ASP A 96 19.73 3.80 16.35
N VAL A 97 18.58 3.16 16.07
CA VAL A 97 17.63 3.63 15.06
C VAL A 97 16.75 4.75 15.63
N ARG A 98 16.79 5.91 14.97
CA ARG A 98 15.97 7.09 15.30
C ARG A 98 14.65 7.12 14.57
N GLY A 99 14.57 6.48 13.41
CA GLY A 99 13.36 6.43 12.62
C GLY A 99 13.59 5.86 11.23
N ILE A 100 12.49 5.56 10.55
CA ILE A 100 12.48 5.12 9.16
C ILE A 100 11.77 6.20 8.35
N VAL A 101 12.40 6.65 7.27
CA VAL A 101 11.82 7.65 6.37
C VAL A 101 11.67 7.05 4.99
N ASP A 102 10.49 7.20 4.41
CA ASP A 102 10.25 6.87 3.00
C ASP A 102 10.90 7.96 2.13
N ASN A 103 11.79 7.55 1.21
CA ASN A 103 12.48 8.49 0.33
C ASN A 103 11.54 9.25 -0.63
N ALA A 104 10.44 8.62 -1.06
CA ALA A 104 9.48 9.20 -1.98
C ALA A 104 8.59 10.24 -1.28
N THR A 105 8.07 9.91 -0.10
CA THR A 105 7.11 10.79 0.62
C THR A 105 7.76 11.68 1.67
N LYS A 106 9.05 11.47 1.98
CA LYS A 106 9.80 12.14 3.05
C LYS A 106 9.14 12.02 4.43
N SER A 107 8.25 11.04 4.60
CA SER A 107 7.45 10.85 5.80
C SER A 107 8.02 9.74 6.66
N TYR A 108 7.85 9.87 7.98
CA TYR A 108 8.22 8.82 8.92
C TYR A 108 7.27 7.63 8.80
N ILE A 109 7.85 6.44 8.78
CA ILE A 109 7.11 5.17 8.68
C ILE A 109 7.04 4.53 10.07
N PRO A 110 5.84 4.23 10.59
CA PRO A 110 5.68 3.43 11.79
C PRO A 110 6.26 2.03 11.59
N TYR A 111 6.99 1.54 12.58
CA TYR A 111 7.62 0.24 12.52
C TYR A 111 7.50 -0.50 13.86
N THR A 112 7.74 -1.80 13.79
CA THR A 112 7.85 -2.70 14.93
C THR A 112 9.21 -3.36 14.91
N VAL A 113 9.67 -3.81 16.06
CA VAL A 113 10.98 -4.46 16.21
C VAL A 113 10.76 -5.88 16.69
N SER A 114 11.54 -6.82 16.15
CA SER A 114 11.58 -8.21 16.58
C SER A 114 13.03 -8.56 16.98
N GLY A 115 13.26 -8.73 18.28
CA GLY A 115 14.63 -8.86 18.81
C GLY A 115 15.41 -7.54 18.72
N ASN A 116 16.73 -7.59 18.51
CA ASN A 116 17.58 -6.40 18.52
C ASN A 116 17.93 -5.83 17.14
N TYR A 117 17.65 -6.58 16.07
CA TYR A 117 18.18 -6.26 14.73
C TYR A 117 17.12 -6.28 13.64
N ILE A 118 15.96 -6.89 13.88
CA ILE A 118 14.92 -7.05 12.86
C ILE A 118 13.89 -5.94 13.02
N ILE A 119 13.70 -5.16 11.97
CA ILE A 119 12.72 -4.09 11.88
C ILE A 119 11.65 -4.51 10.88
N LYS A 120 10.38 -4.32 11.23
CA LYS A 120 9.23 -4.64 10.38
C LYS A 120 8.32 -3.44 10.23
N PHE A 121 7.94 -3.13 9.00
CA PHE A 121 6.98 -2.06 8.71
C PHE A 121 6.15 -2.42 7.49
N SER A 122 5.10 -1.64 7.22
CA SER A 122 4.23 -1.87 6.07
C SER A 122 4.12 -0.62 5.22
N VAL A 123 4.16 -0.82 3.91
CA VAL A 123 4.11 0.26 2.92
C VAL A 123 3.36 -0.23 1.68
N GLU A 124 2.65 0.68 1.04
CA GLU A 124 1.96 0.40 -0.20
C GLU A 124 2.86 0.75 -1.39
N LEU A 125 3.07 -0.22 -2.28
CA LEU A 125 3.92 -0.07 -3.47
C LEU A 125 3.11 -0.34 -4.74
N SER A 126 3.38 0.45 -5.78
CA SER A 126 2.82 0.32 -7.12
C SER A 126 3.41 -0.90 -7.83
N ALA A 127 2.80 -1.29 -8.95
CA ALA A 127 3.24 -2.41 -9.78
C ALA A 127 4.74 -2.35 -10.10
N ASN A 128 5.49 -3.40 -9.74
CA ASN A 128 6.94 -3.51 -9.97
C ASN A 128 7.79 -2.35 -9.41
N GLU A 129 7.24 -1.58 -8.47
CA GLU A 129 7.93 -0.44 -7.88
C GLU A 129 9.10 -0.91 -7.00
N VAL A 130 10.23 -0.22 -7.11
CA VAL A 130 11.34 -0.30 -6.16
C VAL A 130 11.43 1.04 -5.45
N ARG A 131 11.35 1.02 -4.12
CA ARG A 131 11.37 2.22 -3.29
C ARG A 131 12.46 2.13 -2.23
N ALA A 132 13.17 3.24 -2.05
CA ALA A 132 14.20 3.38 -1.03
C ALA A 132 13.61 3.87 0.30
N PHE A 133 14.11 3.31 1.40
CA PHE A 133 13.81 3.71 2.77
C PHE A 133 15.10 4.04 3.50
N PHE A 134 15.09 5.17 4.21
CA PHE A 134 16.22 5.63 5.01
C PHE A 134 16.02 5.24 6.47
N ILE A 135 16.94 4.44 6.99
CA ILE A 135 17.02 4.13 8.42
C ILE A 135 17.96 5.14 9.06
N LEU A 136 17.39 6.07 9.80
CA LEU A 136 18.15 7.13 10.46
C LEU A 136 18.83 6.58 11.72
N LEU A 137 20.12 6.88 11.87
CA LEU A 137 20.93 6.58 13.05
C LEU A 137 21.07 7.83 13.96
#